data_AF-A0AAU4DBE0-F1
#
_entry.id   AF-A0AAU4DBE0-F1
#
_cell.length_a   1.000
_cell.length_b   1.000
_cell.length_c   1.000
_cell.angle_alpha   90.00
_cell.angle_beta   90.00
_cell.angle_gamma   90.00
#
_symmetry.space_group_name_H-M   'P 1'
#
loop_
_entity.id
_entity.type
_entity.pdbx_description
1 polymer ?
#
loop_
_entity_poly.entity_id
_entity_poly.type
_entity_poly.pdbx_seq_one_letter_code
_entity_poly.pdbx_strand_id
1 'polypeptide(L)'
;MTDSWWGKRRDALLGQVSAELRSLGADPVDDPGAAELAEQATELATRAPADRRAPGAAGLLAEAAVELERADRFRGTFLPQVLRHLRRAHGLLLRAGGHPGGDRAVGRPDA
;
A
#
# COMPACT_ATOMS: atom_id res chain seq x y z
N MET A 1 -14.04 -13.59 -16.62
CA MET A 1 -12.64 -13.74 -16.18
C MET A 1 -12.65 -13.94 -14.68
N THR A 2 -11.87 -14.89 -14.18
CA THR A 2 -12.01 -15.58 -12.89
C THR A 2 -12.29 -14.65 -11.72
N ASP A 3 -13.55 -14.68 -11.27
CA ASP A 3 -14.07 -14.09 -10.03
C ASP A 3 -13.54 -14.87 -8.81
N SER A 4 -12.22 -15.04 -8.76
CA SER A 4 -11.55 -15.80 -7.72
C SER A 4 -11.51 -14.94 -6.46
N TRP A 5 -11.70 -15.58 -5.31
CA TRP A 5 -11.55 -14.94 -4.00
C TRP A 5 -10.24 -14.12 -3.88
N TRP A 6 -9.16 -14.62 -4.49
CA TRP A 6 -7.86 -13.94 -4.57
C TRP A 6 -7.88 -12.67 -5.41
N GLY A 7 -8.57 -12.67 -6.56
CA GLY A 7 -8.74 -11.49 -7.40
C GLY A 7 -9.48 -10.37 -6.67
N LYS A 8 -10.65 -10.68 -6.08
CA LYS A 8 -11.41 -9.73 -5.26
C LYS A 8 -10.59 -9.13 -4.13
N ARG A 9 -9.80 -9.96 -3.45
CA ARG A 9 -8.98 -9.53 -2.32
C ARG A 9 -7.81 -8.64 -2.76
N ARG A 10 -7.24 -8.90 -3.94
CA ARG A 10 -6.22 -8.04 -4.55
C ARG A 10 -6.82 -6.68 -4.88
N ASP A 11 -7.97 -6.67 -5.57
CA ASP A 11 -8.60 -5.44 -6.04
C ASP A 11 -9.05 -4.57 -4.86
N ALA A 12 -9.58 -5.19 -3.80
CA ALA A 12 -9.88 -4.50 -2.55
C ALA A 12 -8.64 -3.86 -1.90
N LEU A 13 -7.49 -4.55 -1.89
CA LEU A 13 -6.25 -3.98 -1.36
C LEU A 13 -5.69 -2.86 -2.24
N LEU A 14 -5.78 -2.98 -3.56
CA LEU A 14 -5.39 -1.91 -4.48
C LEU A 14 -6.22 -0.64 -4.25
N GLY A 15 -7.54 -0.80 -4.08
CA GLY A 15 -8.42 0.30 -3.71
C GLY A 15 -8.07 0.94 -2.36
N GLN A 16 -7.72 0.14 -1.35
CA GLN A 16 -7.26 0.66 -0.05
C GLN A 16 -5.96 1.45 -0.17
N VAL A 17 -4.96 0.90 -0.85
CA VAL A 17 -3.67 1.59 -1.08
C VAL A 17 -3.88 2.90 -1.84
N SER A 18 -4.72 2.90 -2.88
CA SER A 18 -5.05 4.11 -3.64
C SER A 18 -5.71 5.18 -2.76
N ALA A 19 -6.66 4.78 -1.91
CA ALA A 19 -7.31 5.70 -0.97
C ALA A 19 -6.31 6.32 0.03
N GLU A 20 -5.36 5.53 0.54
CA GLU A 20 -4.32 6.04 1.44
C GLU A 20 -3.34 6.97 0.72
N LEU A 21 -2.90 6.65 -0.51
CA LEU A 21 -2.06 7.57 -1.28
C LEU A 21 -2.77 8.89 -1.56
N ARG A 22 -4.06 8.85 -1.85
CA ARG A 22 -4.89 10.05 -2.03
C ARG A 22 -4.98 10.87 -0.73
N SER A 23 -5.14 10.23 0.42
CA SER A 23 -5.17 10.94 1.72
C SER A 23 -3.85 11.66 2.01
N LEU A 24 -2.75 11.13 1.46
CA LEU A 24 -1.40 11.70 1.51
C LEU A 24 -1.11 12.72 0.40
N GLY A 25 -2.05 12.95 -0.52
CA GLY A 25 -1.95 13.98 -1.57
C GLY A 25 -1.60 13.47 -2.97
N ALA A 26 -1.74 12.17 -3.26
CA ALA A 26 -1.68 11.64 -4.62
C ALA A 26 -2.97 11.92 -5.41
N ASP A 27 -2.87 11.84 -6.73
CA ASP A 27 -3.99 12.00 -7.65
C ASP A 27 -4.93 10.79 -7.64
N PRO A 28 -6.24 10.99 -7.88
CA PRO A 28 -7.20 9.89 -7.95
C PRO A 28 -6.95 8.99 -9.17
N VAL A 29 -7.17 7.68 -8.99
CA VAL A 29 -7.05 6.65 -10.03
C VAL A 29 -8.32 5.81 -10.05
N ASP A 30 -8.94 5.64 -11.22
CA ASP A 30 -10.22 4.93 -11.36
C ASP A 30 -10.07 3.40 -11.31
N ASP A 31 -9.01 2.83 -11.88
CA ASP A 31 -8.69 1.40 -11.82
C ASP A 31 -7.24 1.18 -11.39
N PRO A 32 -6.95 1.23 -10.08
CA PRO A 32 -5.59 1.35 -9.58
C PRO A 32 -4.76 0.08 -9.77
N GLY A 33 -3.68 0.21 -10.55
CA GLY A 33 -2.66 -0.83 -10.72
C GLY A 33 -1.47 -0.66 -9.76
N ALA A 34 -0.80 -1.76 -9.39
CA ALA A 34 0.34 -1.71 -8.46
C ALA A 34 1.50 -0.83 -8.98
N ALA A 35 1.81 -0.85 -10.28
CA ALA A 35 2.84 0.00 -10.87
C ALA A 35 2.51 1.50 -10.78
N GLU A 36 1.30 1.90 -11.16
CA GLU A 36 0.84 3.29 -11.09
C GLU A 36 0.84 3.83 -9.65
N LEU A 37 0.39 3.00 -8.69
CA LEU A 37 0.45 3.35 -7.27
C LEU A 37 1.90 3.49 -6.77
N ALA A 38 2.84 2.71 -7.30
CA ALA A 38 4.26 2.83 -6.95
C ALA A 38 4.86 4.15 -7.43
N GLU A 39 4.49 4.61 -8.63
CA GLU A 39 4.90 5.90 -9.18
C GLU A 39 4.38 7.04 -8.29
N GLN A 40 3.09 7.03 -7.95
CA GLN A 40 2.51 8.02 -7.05
C GLN A 40 3.18 8.05 -5.67
N ALA A 41 3.46 6.87 -5.09
CA ALA A 41 4.16 6.76 -3.81
C ALA A 41 5.59 7.35 -3.87
N THR A 42 6.30 7.12 -4.99
CA THR A 42 7.65 7.67 -5.23
C THR A 42 7.64 9.19 -5.38
N GLU A 43 6.66 9.71 -6.11
CA GLU A 43 6.48 11.16 -6.26
C GLU A 43 6.18 11.82 -4.92
N LEU A 44 5.29 11.22 -4.12
CA LEU A 44 5.01 11.69 -2.76
C LEU A 44 6.24 11.63 -1.88
N ALA A 45 7.05 10.57 -1.95
CA ALA A 45 8.30 10.46 -1.19
C ALA A 45 9.28 11.60 -1.54
N THR A 46 9.33 11.99 -2.82
CA THR A 46 10.20 13.07 -3.32
C THR A 46 9.66 14.46 -2.92
N ARG A 47 8.34 14.63 -2.91
CA ARG A 47 7.66 15.87 -2.52
C ARG A 47 7.58 16.05 -1.00
N ALA A 48 7.66 14.97 -0.24
CA ALA A 48 7.60 15.01 1.21
C ALA A 48 8.71 15.93 1.73
N PRO A 49 8.36 17.02 2.44
CA PRO A 49 9.38 17.86 3.05
C PRO A 49 10.27 17.00 3.94
N ALA A 50 11.53 17.38 4.11
CA ALA A 50 12.40 16.87 5.17
C ALA A 50 11.87 17.36 6.53
N ASP A 51 10.62 17.03 6.83
CA ASP A 51 9.89 17.53 7.97
C ASP A 51 10.40 16.82 9.21
N ARG A 52 11.06 17.59 10.07
CA ARG A 52 11.59 17.13 11.36
C ARG A 52 10.48 16.68 12.31
N ARG A 53 9.20 16.98 12.03
CA ARG A 53 8.06 16.57 12.87
C ARG A 53 7.51 15.18 12.56
N ALA A 54 7.73 14.67 11.35
CA ALA A 54 7.40 13.30 10.95
C ALA A 54 8.63 12.62 10.33
N PRO A 55 9.75 12.49 11.09
CA PRO A 55 10.96 11.89 10.58
C PRO A 55 10.66 10.46 10.11
N GLY A 56 10.86 10.21 8.81
CA GLY A 56 10.67 8.90 8.20
C GLY A 56 9.47 8.76 7.26
N ALA A 57 8.59 9.76 7.12
CA ALA A 57 7.46 9.67 6.18
C ALA A 57 7.92 9.45 4.73
N ALA A 58 8.93 10.21 4.26
CA ALA A 58 9.53 10.01 2.94
C ALA A 58 10.14 8.60 2.76
N GLY A 59 10.79 8.08 3.81
CA GLY A 59 11.35 6.72 3.79
C GLY A 59 10.27 5.64 3.74
N LEU A 60 9.19 5.80 4.51
CA LEU A 60 8.04 4.88 4.50
C LEU A 60 7.32 4.89 3.15
N LEU A 61 7.17 6.06 2.52
CA LEU A 61 6.62 6.20 1.18
C LEU A 61 7.50 5.51 0.13
N ALA A 62 8.82 5.69 0.20
CA ALA A 62 9.77 5.01 -0.68
C ALA A 62 9.74 3.48 -0.49
N GLU A 63 9.66 3.01 0.75
CA GLU A 63 9.49 1.57 1.03
C GLU A 63 8.15 1.03 0.51
N ALA A 64 7.07 1.82 0.62
CA ALA A 64 5.77 1.45 0.08
C ALA A 64 5.82 1.31 -1.45
N ALA A 65 6.48 2.24 -2.15
CA ALA A 65 6.70 2.17 -3.59
C ALA A 65 7.42 0.88 -3.98
N VAL A 66 8.50 0.51 -3.28
CA VAL A 66 9.25 -0.74 -3.53
C VAL A 66 8.37 -1.98 -3.33
N GLU A 67 7.52 -2.01 -2.32
CA GLU A 67 6.59 -3.12 -2.12
C GLU A 67 5.53 -3.17 -3.24
N LEU A 68 5.07 -2.03 -3.74
CA LEU A 68 4.13 -1.96 -4.87
C LEU A 68 4.76 -2.46 -6.18
N GLU A 69 5.99 -2.07 -6.48
CA GLU A 69 6.75 -2.61 -7.62
C GLU A 69 6.93 -4.13 -7.52
N ARG A 70 7.20 -4.64 -6.30
CA ARG A 70 7.28 -6.09 -6.06
C ARG A 70 5.93 -6.76 -6.30
N ALA A 71 4.84 -6.17 -5.85
CA ALA A 71 3.49 -6.68 -6.11
C ALA A 71 3.20 -6.77 -7.61
N ASP A 72 3.59 -5.74 -8.38
CA ASP A 72 3.42 -5.73 -9.83
C ASP A 72 4.26 -6.81 -10.53
N ARG A 73 5.51 -7.03 -10.10
CA ARG A 73 6.38 -8.08 -10.66
C ARG A 73 5.79 -9.49 -10.54
N PHE A 74 4.96 -9.75 -9.54
CA PHE A 74 4.28 -11.05 -9.34
C PHE A 74 2.89 -11.10 -9.99
N ARG A 75 2.47 -10.06 -10.72
CA ARG A 75 1.17 -10.00 -11.40
C ARG A 75 1.01 -11.19 -12.35
N GLY A 76 -0.09 -11.92 -12.19
CA GLY A 76 -0.47 -13.04 -13.06
C GLY A 76 0.20 -14.38 -12.76
N THR A 77 1.18 -14.46 -11.85
CA THR A 77 1.91 -15.70 -11.54
C THR A 77 1.69 -16.19 -10.11
N PHE A 78 1.68 -15.30 -9.11
CA PHE A 78 1.61 -15.74 -7.71
C PHE A 78 0.83 -14.78 -6.78
N LEU A 79 -0.50 -14.91 -6.82
CA LEU A 79 -1.44 -14.06 -6.05
C LEU A 79 -1.16 -13.93 -4.55
N PRO A 80 -0.75 -14.98 -3.81
CA PRO A 80 -0.41 -14.83 -2.39
C PRO A 80 0.70 -13.82 -2.13
N GLN A 81 1.71 -13.77 -3.02
CA GLN A 81 2.84 -12.84 -2.88
C GLN A 81 2.44 -11.42 -3.26
N VAL A 82 1.58 -11.26 -4.27
CA VAL A 82 0.95 -9.96 -4.58
C VAL A 82 0.23 -9.42 -3.36
N LEU A 83 -0.64 -10.21 -2.71
CA LEU A 83 -1.37 -9.75 -1.52
C LEU A 83 -0.44 -9.42 -0.36
N ARG A 84 0.65 -10.19 -0.16
CA ARG A 84 1.64 -9.92 0.89
C ARG A 84 2.28 -8.55 0.71
N HIS A 85 2.72 -8.24 -0.51
CA HIS A 85 3.35 -6.97 -0.83
C HIS A 85 2.36 -5.79 -0.75
N LEU A 86 1.14 -5.95 -1.27
CA LEU A 86 0.09 -4.94 -1.14
C LEU A 86 -0.26 -4.64 0.33
N ARG A 87 -0.34 -5.66 1.20
CA ARG A 87 -0.57 -5.45 2.64
C ARG A 87 0.57 -4.72 3.32
N ARG A 88 1.82 -4.99 2.93
CA ARG A 88 2.99 -4.30 3.45
C ARG A 88 3.01 -2.84 3.02
N ALA A 89 2.79 -2.58 1.74
CA ALA A 89 2.66 -1.23 1.21
C ALA A 89 1.57 -0.45 1.95
N HIS A 90 0.37 -1.03 2.10
CA HIS A 90 -0.73 -0.41 2.85
C HIS A 90 -0.33 -0.05 4.29
N GLY A 91 0.31 -0.98 5.01
CA GLY A 91 0.78 -0.71 6.39
C GLY A 91 1.84 0.39 6.48
N LEU A 92 2.71 0.52 5.47
CA LEU A 92 3.71 1.59 5.39
C LEU A 92 3.04 2.95 5.14
N LEU A 93 2.04 3.01 4.27
CA LEU A 93 1.29 4.23 3.99
C LEU A 93 0.51 4.74 5.20
N LEU A 94 -0.15 3.85 5.94
CA LEU A 94 -0.83 4.22 7.21
C LEU A 94 0.15 4.84 8.21
N ARG A 95 1.35 4.26 8.34
CA ARG A 95 2.41 4.80 9.20
C ARG A 95 2.93 6.15 8.70
N ALA A 96 3.07 6.31 7.38
CA ALA A 96 3.48 7.58 6.76
C ALA A 96 2.44 8.69 7.02
N GLY A 97 1.15 8.35 6.98
CA GLY A 97 0.04 9.26 7.31
C GLY A 97 -0.19 9.49 8.80
N GLY A 98 0.73 9.05 9.66
CA GLY A 98 0.64 9.28 11.10
C GLY A 98 -0.50 8.51 11.79
N HIS A 99 -1.00 7.42 11.18
CA HIS A 99 -1.98 6.54 11.83
C HIS A 99 -1.25 5.47 12.66
N PRO A 100 -1.25 5.58 14.02
CA PRO A 100 -0.71 4.52 14.86
C PRO A 100 -1.73 3.36 14.92
N GLY A 101 -1.60 2.38 14.03
CA GLY A 101 -2.23 1.07 14.26
C GLY A 101 -2.80 0.37 13.03
N GLY A 102 -1.96 -0.42 12.39
CA GLY A 102 -2.38 -1.58 11.59
C GLY A 102 -2.19 -2.91 12.32
N ASP A 103 -2.03 -2.88 13.66
CA ASP A 103 -1.82 -4.07 14.49
C ASP A 103 -2.97 -4.22 15.50
N ARG A 104 -4.19 -4.40 14.98
CA ARG A 104 -5.31 -4.92 15.78
C ARG A 104 -5.59 -6.37 15.40
N ALA A 105 -5.12 -7.23 16.30
CA ALA A 105 -5.75 -8.48 16.72
C ALA A 105 -5.92 -9.58 15.66
N VAL A 106 -4.84 -10.31 15.42
CA VAL A 106 -4.95 -11.76 15.18
C VAL A 106 -4.92 -12.45 16.55
N GLY A 107 -6.09 -12.96 16.96
CA GLY A 107 -6.23 -14.17 17.76
C GLY A 107 -5.89 -14.11 19.25
N ARG A 108 -6.94 -14.07 20.08
CA ARG A 108 -7.33 -15.26 20.85
C ARG A 108 -8.79 -15.15 21.30
N PRO A 109 -9.72 -15.95 20.75
CA PRO A 109 -10.85 -16.42 21.53
C PRO A 109 -10.38 -17.69 22.23
N ASP A 110 -10.22 -17.70 23.55
CA ASP A 110 -10.24 -18.95 24.30
C ASP A 110 -10.49 -18.67 25.79
N ALA A 111 -11.55 -19.35 26.26
CA ALA A 111 -11.98 -19.64 27.62
C ALA A 111 -12.58 -18.50 28.47
#